data_AF-A0A2Z6RMR0-F1
#
_entry.id   AF-A0A2Z6RMR0-F1
#
_cell.length_a   1.000
_cell.length_b   1.000
_cell.length_c   1.000
_cell.angle_alpha   90.00
_cell.angle_beta   90.00
_cell.angle_gamma   90.00
#
_symmetry.space_group_name_H-M   'P 1'
#
loop_
_entity.id
_entity.type
_entity.pdbx_description
1 polymer ?
#
loop_
_entity_poly.entity_id
_entity_poly.type
_entity_poly.pdbx_seq_one_letter_code
_entity_poly.pdbx_strand_id
1 'polypeptide(L)'
;MSLNSNSFRQQELDRMSLKAFGRTASEAFSRNICVVCGIHPEKFPTDASRREYEEISHICPACWVIETLPPDESIKEIERAKRILRDYDRELVLRQKVPHAWKCLRCNKLIQDEERLTHATDSCS
;
A
#
# COMPACT_ATOMS: atom_id res chain seq x y z
N MET A 1 31.33 6.50 -22.79
CA MET A 1 30.63 7.16 -21.66
C MET A 1 29.22 6.57 -21.59
N SER A 2 29.03 5.50 -20.81
CA SER A 2 27.71 4.87 -20.66
C SER A 2 26.96 5.59 -19.55
N LEU A 3 26.04 6.48 -19.90
CA LEU A 3 25.18 7.15 -18.94
C LEU A 3 24.17 6.13 -18.37
N ASN A 4 24.46 5.68 -17.14
CA ASN A 4 23.56 5.25 -16.07
C ASN A 4 22.06 5.06 -16.42
N SER A 5 21.71 4.02 -17.18
CA SER A 5 20.31 3.62 -17.40
C SER A 5 19.56 3.29 -16.10
N ASN A 6 20.28 2.80 -15.08
CA ASN A 6 19.73 2.54 -13.74
C ASN A 6 19.41 3.82 -12.96
N SER A 7 20.19 4.91 -13.12
CA SER A 7 19.93 6.18 -12.43
C SER A 7 18.68 6.86 -12.96
N PHE A 8 18.45 6.81 -14.26
CA PHE A 8 17.30 7.47 -14.88
C PHE A 8 15.99 6.75 -14.53
N ARG A 9 15.99 5.41 -14.57
CA ARG A 9 14.82 4.61 -14.17
C ARG A 9 14.46 4.83 -12.70
N GLN A 10 15.45 4.84 -11.81
CA GLN A 10 15.20 5.08 -10.39
C GLN A 10 14.64 6.48 -10.14
N GLN A 11 15.17 7.51 -10.82
CA GLN A 11 14.64 8.88 -10.72
C GLN A 11 13.18 8.98 -11.17
N GLU A 12 12.80 8.31 -12.26
CA GLU A 12 11.41 8.32 -12.72
C GLU A 12 10.48 7.56 -11.77
N LEU A 13 10.92 6.41 -11.25
CA LEU A 13 10.16 5.69 -10.21
C LEU A 13 9.95 6.55 -8.96
N ASP A 14 11.02 7.20 -8.48
CA ASP A 14 10.93 8.09 -7.33
C ASP A 14 10.01 9.28 -7.59
N ARG A 15 10.05 9.87 -8.78
CA ARG A 15 9.16 10.96 -9.19
C ARG A 15 7.71 10.51 -9.22
N MET A 16 7.44 9.33 -9.77
CA MET A 16 6.09 8.76 -9.86
C MET A 16 5.54 8.42 -8.46
N SER A 17 6.32 7.72 -7.64
CA SER A 17 5.93 7.36 -6.28
C SER A 17 5.72 8.59 -5.40
N LEU A 18 6.60 9.59 -5.48
CA LEU A 18 6.46 10.83 -4.71
C LEU A 18 5.15 11.53 -5.08
N LYS A 19 4.83 11.62 -6.37
CA LYS A 19 3.59 12.23 -6.84
C LYS A 19 2.34 11.44 -6.42
N ALA A 20 2.42 10.11 -6.42
CA ALA A 20 1.27 9.26 -6.12
C ALA A 20 1.02 9.07 -4.61
N PHE A 21 2.09 9.03 -3.81
CA PHE A 21 2.04 8.54 -2.44
C PHE A 21 2.74 9.45 -1.41
N GLY A 22 3.33 10.56 -1.85
CA GLY A 22 4.07 11.46 -0.97
C GLY A 22 5.38 10.89 -0.44
N ARG A 23 5.84 9.73 -0.95
CA ARG A 23 7.12 9.08 -0.61
C ARG A 23 7.79 8.54 -1.87
N THR A 24 9.12 8.62 -1.94
CA THR A 24 9.86 8.04 -3.07
C THR A 24 9.97 6.52 -2.90
N ALA A 25 10.11 5.79 -4.00
CA ALA A 25 10.38 4.36 -3.95
C ALA A 25 11.70 4.09 -3.22
N SER A 26 12.76 4.84 -3.56
CA SER A 26 14.08 4.74 -2.92
C SER A 26 14.00 4.93 -1.40
N GLU A 27 13.25 5.92 -0.91
CA GLU A 27 13.05 6.12 0.52
C GLU A 27 12.37 4.90 1.14
N ALA A 28 11.26 4.46 0.54
CA ALA A 28 10.48 3.32 1.01
C ALA A 28 11.36 2.07 1.13
N PHE A 29 12.11 1.72 0.08
CA PHE A 29 13.05 0.59 0.06
C PHE A 29 14.15 0.73 1.13
N SER A 30 14.78 1.90 1.24
CA SER A 30 15.87 2.12 2.20
C SER A 30 15.43 1.99 3.66
N ARG A 31 14.18 2.36 3.94
CA ARG A 31 13.59 2.32 5.28
C ARG A 31 12.81 1.04 5.53
N ASN A 32 12.68 0.17 4.53
CA ASN A 32 11.88 -1.05 4.58
C ASN A 32 10.44 -0.77 5.06
N ILE A 33 9.76 0.18 4.41
CA ILE A 33 8.39 0.60 4.73
C ILE A 33 7.52 0.65 3.48
N CYS A 34 6.21 0.49 3.63
CA CYS A 34 5.28 0.62 2.51
C CYS A 34 5.37 2.01 1.84
N VAL A 35 5.56 2.05 0.52
CA VAL A 35 5.60 3.31 -0.24
C VAL A 35 4.28 4.11 -0.14
N VAL A 36 3.14 3.41 0.03
CA VAL A 36 1.82 4.04 0.14
C VAL A 36 1.56 4.57 1.55
N CYS A 37 1.64 3.70 2.56
CA CYS A 37 1.16 4.03 3.91
C CYS A 37 2.27 4.16 4.96
N GLY A 38 3.54 4.00 4.59
CA GLY A 38 4.70 4.24 5.47
C GLY A 38 4.94 3.23 6.58
N ILE A 39 4.14 2.17 6.69
CA ILE A 39 4.32 1.13 7.71
C ILE A 39 5.27 0.03 7.24
N HIS A 40 6.01 -0.57 8.18
CA HIS A 40 6.72 -1.82 7.95
C HIS A 40 5.73 -3.00 8.05
N PRO A 41 5.53 -3.82 7.01
CA PRO A 41 4.66 -4.99 7.08
C PRO A 41 5.32 -6.14 7.85
N GLU A 42 4.64 -6.64 8.88
CA GLU A 42 5.12 -7.79 9.66
C GLU A 42 4.67 -9.15 9.08
N LYS A 43 3.66 -9.14 8.20
CA LYS A 43 3.00 -10.37 7.71
C LYS A 43 2.72 -10.30 6.21
N PHE A 44 3.01 -11.40 5.52
CA PHE A 44 2.70 -11.59 4.12
C PHE A 44 1.79 -12.81 3.94
N PRO A 45 0.53 -12.62 3.49
CA PRO A 45 -0.43 -13.72 3.34
C PRO A 45 -0.07 -14.69 2.21
N THR A 46 0.69 -14.24 1.21
CA THR A 46 1.17 -15.09 0.09
C THR A 46 2.55 -14.67 -0.39
N ASP A 47 3.24 -15.58 -1.07
CA ASP A 47 4.52 -15.30 -1.75
C ASP A 47 4.39 -14.18 -2.78
N ALA A 48 3.25 -14.10 -3.48
CA ALA A 48 2.99 -13.01 -4.42
C ALA A 48 3.00 -11.64 -3.71
N SER A 49 2.32 -11.53 -2.56
CA SER A 49 2.31 -10.27 -1.78
C SER A 49 3.67 -9.96 -1.16
N ARG A 50 4.46 -10.98 -0.85
CA ARG A 50 5.84 -10.82 -0.39
C ARG A 50 6.72 -10.26 -1.50
N ARG A 51 6.71 -10.89 -2.68
CA ARG A 51 7.49 -10.43 -3.85
C ARG A 51 7.09 -9.04 -4.29
N GLU A 52 5.79 -8.73 -4.28
CA GLU A 52 5.30 -7.39 -4.59
C GLU A 52 5.96 -6.33 -3.68
N TYR A 53 6.07 -6.64 -2.39
CA TYR A 53 6.71 -5.77 -1.42
C TYR A 53 8.24 -5.76 -1.55
N GLU A 54 8.89 -6.93 -1.51
CA GLU A 54 10.34 -7.03 -1.41
C GLU A 54 11.06 -6.71 -2.73
N GLU A 55 10.43 -6.95 -3.88
CA GLU A 55 11.12 -6.94 -5.19
C GLU A 55 10.54 -5.96 -6.21
N ILE A 56 9.27 -5.55 -6.08
CA ILE A 56 8.55 -4.84 -7.17
C ILE A 56 8.24 -3.39 -6.80
N SER A 57 7.26 -3.17 -5.93
CA SER A 57 6.67 -1.83 -5.70
C SER A 57 6.86 -1.34 -4.27
N HIS A 58 7.24 -2.23 -3.34
CA HIS A 58 7.29 -1.93 -1.93
C HIS A 58 5.94 -1.49 -1.36
N ILE A 59 4.84 -2.02 -1.91
CA ILE A 59 3.48 -1.85 -1.41
C ILE A 59 3.15 -3.01 -0.45
N CYS A 60 2.69 -2.70 0.77
CA CYS A 60 2.30 -3.75 1.72
C CYS A 60 1.02 -4.46 1.28
N PRO A 61 0.80 -5.72 1.70
CA PRO A 61 -0.40 -6.49 1.36
C PRO A 61 -1.73 -5.74 1.52
N ALA A 62 -1.90 -4.98 2.61
CA ALA A 62 -3.13 -4.23 2.85
C ALA A 62 -3.34 -3.09 1.85
N CYS A 63 -2.30 -2.30 1.56
CA CYS A 63 -2.37 -1.25 0.55
C CYS A 63 -2.53 -1.84 -0.85
N TRP A 64 -1.87 -2.97 -1.14
CA TRP A 64 -1.97 -3.60 -2.45
C TRP A 64 -3.40 -4.04 -2.77
N VAL A 65 -4.10 -4.63 -1.79
CA VAL A 65 -5.53 -4.95 -1.90
C VAL A 65 -6.37 -3.70 -2.12
N ILE A 66 -6.14 -2.62 -1.37
CA ILE A 66 -6.87 -1.36 -1.51
C ILE A 66 -6.73 -0.76 -2.91
N GLU A 67 -5.54 -0.89 -3.52
CA GLU A 67 -5.20 -0.29 -4.82
C GLU A 67 -5.67 -1.14 -6.02
N THR A 68 -5.78 -2.46 -5.87
CA THR A 68 -5.90 -3.38 -7.01
C THR A 68 -7.13 -4.27 -7.01
N LEU A 69 -7.84 -4.42 -5.89
CA LEU A 69 -9.03 -5.26 -5.83
C LEU A 69 -10.16 -4.66 -6.72
N PRO A 70 -10.70 -5.42 -7.69
CA PRO A 70 -11.86 -4.97 -8.45
C PRO A 70 -13.11 -4.83 -7.57
N PRO A 71 -14.00 -3.86 -7.83
CA PRO A 71 -15.21 -3.65 -7.03
C PRO A 71 -16.23 -4.79 -7.15
N ASP A 72 -16.21 -5.52 -8.25
CA ASP A 72 -17.10 -6.62 -8.62
C ASP A 72 -16.44 -8.01 -8.47
N GLU A 73 -15.32 -8.06 -7.73
CA GLU A 73 -14.59 -9.28 -7.46
C GLU A 73 -15.45 -10.32 -6.70
N SER A 74 -15.12 -11.59 -6.82
CA SER A 74 -15.82 -12.68 -6.15
C SER A 74 -15.87 -12.53 -4.62
N ILE A 75 -16.95 -12.99 -4.01
CA ILE A 75 -17.15 -12.96 -2.54
C ILE A 75 -15.95 -13.57 -1.81
N LYS A 76 -15.41 -14.68 -2.33
CA LYS A 76 -14.26 -15.38 -1.73
C LYS A 76 -13.00 -14.50 -1.68
N GLU A 77 -12.71 -13.77 -2.76
CA GLU A 77 -11.57 -12.87 -2.80
C GLU A 77 -11.82 -11.60 -1.97
N ILE A 78 -13.07 -11.09 -1.91
CA ILE A 78 -13.44 -10.00 -0.99
C ILE A 78 -13.24 -10.42 0.47
N GLU A 79 -13.62 -11.64 0.85
CA GLU A 79 -13.40 -12.16 2.20
C GLU A 79 -11.91 -12.32 2.52
N ARG A 80 -11.12 -12.75 1.53
CA ARG A 80 -9.67 -12.82 1.66
C ARG A 80 -9.07 -11.42 1.86
N ALA A 81 -9.48 -10.45 1.07
CA ALA A 81 -9.09 -9.04 1.21
C ALA A 81 -9.42 -8.50 2.60
N LYS A 82 -10.62 -8.77 3.12
CA LYS A 82 -11.02 -8.39 4.49
C LYS A 82 -10.10 -8.99 5.56
N ARG A 83 -9.69 -10.26 5.43
CA ARG A 83 -8.74 -10.88 6.37
C ARG A 83 -7.38 -10.19 6.32
N ILE A 84 -6.86 -9.92 5.12
CA ILE A 84 -5.59 -9.21 4.93
C ILE A 84 -5.64 -7.84 5.58
N LEU A 85 -6.70 -7.05 5.36
CA LEU A 85 -6.80 -5.72 5.98
C LEU A 85 -6.89 -5.79 7.51
N ARG A 86 -7.58 -6.80 8.07
CA ARG A 86 -7.69 -6.98 9.52
C ARG A 86 -6.34 -7.25 10.19
N ASP A 87 -5.43 -7.97 9.55
CA ASP A 87 -4.07 -8.18 10.05
C ASP A 87 -3.27 -6.87 10.20
N TYR A 88 -3.75 -5.79 9.59
CA TYR A 88 -3.17 -4.45 9.60
C TYR A 88 -4.02 -3.42 10.38
N ASP A 89 -4.94 -3.89 11.23
CA ASP A 89 -5.90 -3.07 11.97
C ASP A 89 -6.81 -2.22 11.07
N ARG A 90 -7.23 -2.78 9.93
CA ARG A 90 -8.10 -2.11 8.95
C ARG A 90 -9.33 -2.95 8.64
N GLU A 91 -10.44 -2.28 8.40
CA GLU A 91 -11.66 -2.88 7.88
C GLU A 91 -11.93 -2.35 6.46
N LEU A 92 -12.05 -3.26 5.49
CA LEU A 92 -12.27 -2.91 4.09
C LEU A 92 -13.63 -2.24 3.87
N VAL A 93 -13.64 -1.10 3.20
CA VAL A 93 -14.84 -0.44 2.70
C VAL A 93 -14.76 -0.38 1.18
N LEU A 94 -15.45 -1.30 0.51
CA LEU A 94 -15.49 -1.37 -0.94
C LEU A 94 -16.06 -0.09 -1.54
N ARG A 95 -15.44 0.37 -2.62
CA ARG A 95 -15.87 1.52 -3.42
C ARG A 95 -16.01 1.07 -4.87
N GLN A 96 -16.86 1.77 -5.64
CA GLN A 96 -17.01 1.55 -7.08
C GLN A 96 -15.72 1.81 -7.88
N LYS A 97 -14.74 2.51 -7.29
CA LYS A 97 -13.42 2.77 -7.88
C LYS A 97 -12.34 2.52 -6.85
N VAL A 98 -11.18 2.07 -7.32
CA VAL A 98 -9.95 2.05 -6.53
C VAL A 98 -9.36 3.47 -6.44
N PRO A 99 -8.63 3.80 -5.37
CA PRO A 99 -8.44 2.98 -4.17
C PRO A 99 -9.71 2.88 -3.32
N HIS A 100 -9.93 1.69 -2.74
CA HIS A 100 -10.98 1.48 -1.76
C HIS A 100 -10.74 2.28 -0.47
N ALA A 101 -11.79 2.55 0.28
CA ALA A 101 -11.66 3.13 1.61
C ALA A 101 -11.41 2.01 2.63
N TRP A 102 -10.97 2.40 3.82
CA TRP A 102 -10.88 1.48 4.95
C TRP A 102 -11.16 2.21 6.25
N LYS A 103 -11.74 1.51 7.22
CA LYS A 103 -11.92 2.02 8.56
C LYS A 103 -10.75 1.55 9.43
N CYS A 104 -10.12 2.46 10.17
CA CYS A 104 -9.11 2.07 11.14
C CYS A 104 -9.76 1.43 12.36
N LEU A 105 -9.32 0.23 12.73
CA LEU A 105 -9.84 -0.50 13.88
C LEU A 105 -9.37 0.07 15.22
N ARG A 106 -8.33 0.93 15.21
CA ARG A 106 -7.80 1.59 16.42
C ARG A 106 -8.61 2.85 16.78
N CYS A 107 -8.76 3.79 15.86
CA CYS A 107 -9.45 5.07 16.10
C CYS A 107 -10.88 5.14 15.53
N ASN A 108 -11.36 4.08 14.87
CA ASN A 108 -12.65 4.02 14.18
C ASN A 108 -12.86 5.04 13.04
N LYS A 109 -11.83 5.81 12.64
CA LYS A 109 -11.91 6.76 11.53
C LYS A 109 -12.02 6.04 10.18
N LEU A 110 -12.90 6.53 9.31
CA LEU A 110 -12.95 6.15 7.89
C LEU A 110 -11.84 6.90 7.14
N ILE A 111 -10.96 6.15 6.48
CA ILE A 111 -9.80 6.66 5.74
C ILE A 111 -10.03 6.48 4.25
N GLN A 112 -9.92 7.57 3.51
CA GLN A 112 -10.14 7.61 2.08
C GLN A 112 -9.14 8.53 1.36
N ASP A 113 -8.99 8.31 0.06
CA ASP A 113 -8.19 9.14 -0.85
C ASP A 113 -6.77 9.40 -0.32
N GLU A 114 -6.33 10.65 -0.12
CA GLU A 114 -4.97 10.97 0.34
C GLU A 114 -4.76 10.75 1.85
N GLU A 115 -5.82 10.61 2.66
CA GLU A 115 -5.70 10.39 4.11
C GLU A 115 -4.93 9.09 4.44
N ARG A 116 -4.96 8.13 3.51
CA ARG A 116 -4.25 6.85 3.64
C ARG A 116 -2.72 7.00 3.66
N LEU A 117 -2.19 8.12 3.18
CA LEU A 117 -0.75 8.34 3.04
C LEU A 117 -0.08 8.62 4.40
N THR A 118 -0.80 9.21 5.35
CA THR A 118 -0.26 9.60 6.66
C THR A 118 -0.88 8.83 7.81
N HIS A 119 -2.18 8.50 7.74
CA HIS A 119 -2.91 7.95 8.88
C HIS A 119 -2.28 6.68 9.46
N ALA A 120 -1.73 5.79 8.63
CA ALA A 120 -1.18 4.52 9.12
C ALA A 120 0.14 4.69 9.91
N THR A 121 0.86 5.79 9.71
CA THR A 121 2.05 6.15 10.50
C THR A 121 1.71 7.08 11.66
N ASP A 122 0.56 7.73 11.63
CA ASP A 122 0.12 8.61 12.71
C ASP A 122 -0.34 7.75 13.91
N SER A 123 0.05 8.17 15.10
CA SER A 123 -0.47 7.55 16.32
C SER A 123 -1.96 7.84 16.38
N CYS A 124 -2.77 6.80 16.21
CA CYS A 124 -4.21 6.84 16.45
C CYS A 124 -4.42 7.28 17.91
N SER A 125 -4.82 8.54 18.11
CA SER A 125 -5.20 9.11 19.40
C SER A 125 -6.54 8.59 19.89
#